data_AF-A0A2V6JBL2-F1
#
_entry.id   AF-A0A2V6JBL2-F1
#
_cell.length_a   1.000
_cell.length_b   1.000
_cell.length_c   1.000
_cell.angle_alpha   90.00
_cell.angle_beta   90.00
_cell.angle_gamma   90.00
#
_symmetry.space_group_name_H-M   'P 1'
#
loop_
_entity.id
_entity.type
_entity.pdbx_description
1 polymer ?
#
loop_
_entity_poly.entity_id
_entity_poly.type
_entity_poly.pdbx_seq_one_letter_code
_entity_poly.pdbx_strand_id
1 'polypeptide(L)'
;MEPHSPYHGPLNDEHPLNEVELDKTAILPESEDIPLRYRLMREWQQAEAILDRERLPTQLFFGITPDEYRSIKQRYLGLVTLVDQSIGAILACLERFGLCDDTIVVHTSDHGDSLGAHHLFGKETMFEEAARVPFLIRRPGETRSKTIQQPVSHIDFV
;
A
#
# COMPACT_ATOMS: atom_id res chain seq x y z
N MET A 1 -18.28 3.63 13.22
CA MET A 1 -16.90 3.56 12.72
C MET A 1 -16.39 4.99 12.73
N GLU A 2 -15.64 5.39 13.76
CA GLU A 2 -14.88 6.64 13.68
C GLU A 2 -13.97 6.57 12.46
N PRO A 3 -13.66 7.69 11.78
CA PRO A 3 -12.67 7.67 10.72
C PRO A 3 -11.33 7.31 11.37
N HIS A 4 -10.94 6.04 11.29
CA HIS A 4 -9.59 5.62 11.59
C HIS A 4 -8.70 6.08 10.44
N SER A 5 -7.47 6.49 10.78
CA SER A 5 -6.43 6.63 9.77
C SER A 5 -6.35 5.35 8.94
N PRO A 6 -6.17 5.43 7.61
CA PRO A 6 -5.92 4.25 6.78
C PRO A 6 -4.57 3.60 7.08
N TYR A 7 -3.71 4.25 7.86
CA TYR A 7 -2.34 3.83 8.13
C TYR A 7 -2.12 3.35 9.57
N HIS A 8 -3.05 3.56 10.49
CA HIS A 8 -2.86 3.24 11.89
C HIS A 8 -3.41 1.85 12.25
N GLY A 9 -2.56 0.97 12.78
CA GLY A 9 -2.91 -0.39 13.18
C GLY A 9 -2.24 -0.83 14.50
N PRO A 10 -2.48 -2.08 14.92
CA PRO A 10 -1.88 -2.64 16.13
C PRO A 10 -0.39 -2.98 16.00
N LEU A 11 0.14 -3.07 14.77
CA LEU A 11 1.52 -3.46 14.46
C LEU A 11 2.35 -2.30 13.91
N ASN A 12 2.04 -1.07 14.33
CA ASN A 12 2.66 0.16 13.82
C ASN A 12 4.20 0.17 13.89
N ASP A 13 4.75 -0.47 14.92
CA ASP A 13 6.19 -0.47 15.22
C ASP A 13 6.88 -1.80 14.87
N GLU A 14 6.18 -2.71 14.19
CA GLU A 14 6.71 -4.03 13.79
C GLU A 14 7.93 -3.91 12.87
N HIS A 15 7.92 -2.90 12.00
CA HIS A 15 9.03 -2.62 11.08
C HIS A 15 9.90 -1.49 11.65
N PRO A 16 11.23 -1.68 11.84
CA PRO A 16 12.10 -0.62 12.33
C PRO A 16 12.10 0.60 11.42
N LEU A 17 11.85 1.79 11.98
CA LEU A 17 11.69 3.02 11.19
C LEU A 17 12.91 3.32 10.29
N ASN A 18 14.12 3.00 10.75
CA ASN A 18 15.37 3.22 10.00
C ASN A 18 15.56 2.26 8.81
N GLU A 19 14.79 1.17 8.73
CA GLU A 19 14.81 0.21 7.64
C GLU A 19 13.71 0.50 6.59
N VAL A 20 12.80 1.43 6.87
CA VAL A 20 11.73 1.80 5.94
C VAL A 20 12.27 2.70 4.82
N GLU A 21 12.36 2.14 3.63
CA GLU A 21 12.79 2.83 2.42
C GLU A 21 11.65 3.65 1.79
N LEU A 22 11.98 4.87 1.37
CA LEU A 22 11.08 5.72 0.60
C LEU A 22 11.37 5.61 -0.89
N ASP A 23 10.32 5.77 -1.68
CA ASP A 23 10.43 5.89 -3.12
C ASP A 23 11.29 7.10 -3.48
N LYS A 24 12.11 6.99 -4.53
CA LYS A 24 13.04 8.06 -4.93
C LYS A 24 12.32 9.39 -5.17
N THR A 25 11.10 9.31 -5.70
CA THR A 25 10.26 10.46 -6.04
C THR A 25 9.69 11.17 -4.80
N ALA A 26 9.76 10.54 -3.61
CA ALA A 26 9.39 11.13 -2.33
C ALA A 26 10.46 12.08 -1.76
N ILE A 27 11.70 12.00 -2.27
CA ILE A 27 12.83 12.81 -1.77
C ILE A 27 13.36 13.80 -2.82
N LEU A 28 12.99 13.62 -4.08
CA LEU A 28 13.37 14.55 -5.15
C LEU A 28 12.57 15.87 -5.03
N PRO A 29 13.14 16.99 -5.50
CA PRO A 29 12.39 18.24 -5.57
C PRO A 29 11.10 18.10 -6.37
N GLU A 30 10.13 18.96 -6.05
CA GLU A 30 8.90 19.04 -6.82
C GLU A 30 9.20 19.39 -8.28
N SER A 31 8.54 18.69 -9.21
CA SER A 31 8.66 18.93 -10.65
C SER A 31 7.35 19.51 -11.19
N GLU A 32 7.47 20.48 -12.09
CA GLU A 32 6.34 21.03 -12.87
C GLU A 32 5.88 20.11 -14.01
N ASP A 33 6.69 19.09 -14.34
CA ASP A 33 6.42 18.13 -15.42
C ASP A 33 5.30 17.13 -15.07
N ILE A 34 4.82 17.14 -13.83
CA ILE A 34 3.66 16.34 -13.43
C ILE A 34 2.35 17.09 -13.73
N PRO A 35 1.26 16.38 -14.09
CA PRO A 35 -0.04 16.99 -14.39
C PRO A 35 -0.52 17.97 -13.32
N LEU A 36 -1.10 19.10 -13.75
CA LEU A 36 -1.62 20.15 -12.85
C LEU A 36 -2.57 19.59 -11.79
N ARG A 37 -3.43 18.62 -12.15
CA ARG A 37 -4.34 17.96 -11.20
C ARG A 37 -3.58 17.34 -10.01
N TYR A 38 -2.44 16.71 -10.26
CA TYR A 38 -1.66 16.06 -9.20
C TYR A 38 -0.92 17.09 -8.33
N ARG A 39 -0.49 18.22 -8.91
CA ARG A 39 0.08 19.34 -8.13
C ARG A 39 -0.96 19.96 -7.20
N LEU A 40 -2.16 20.24 -7.70
CA LEU A 40 -3.26 20.76 -6.87
C LEU A 40 -3.69 19.77 -5.78
N MET A 41 -3.69 18.47 -6.09
CA MET A 41 -3.98 17.42 -5.10
C MET A 41 -2.92 17.39 -4.00
N ARG A 42 -1.64 17.51 -4.34
CA ARG A 42 -0.54 17.64 -3.37
C ARG A 42 -0.73 18.86 -2.48
N GLU A 43 -0.99 20.03 -3.08
CA GLU A 43 -1.20 21.28 -2.32
C GLU A 43 -2.34 21.12 -1.31
N TRP A 44 -3.45 20.49 -1.73
CA TRP A 44 -4.56 20.18 -0.82
C TRP A 44 -4.14 19.19 0.28
N GLN A 45 -3.46 18.09 -0.04
CA GLN A 45 -2.98 17.12 0.94
C GLN A 45 -2.02 17.74 1.97
N GLN A 46 -1.13 18.63 1.52
CA GLN A 46 -0.23 19.38 2.41
C GLN A 46 -1.02 20.33 3.33
N ALA A 47 -2.01 21.04 2.80
CA ALA A 47 -2.87 21.91 3.61
C ALA A 47 -3.64 21.11 4.68
N GLU A 48 -4.21 19.96 4.32
CA GLU A 48 -4.85 19.06 5.29
C GLU A 48 -3.85 18.53 6.32
N ALA A 49 -2.64 18.15 5.92
CA ALA A 49 -1.60 17.69 6.85
C ALA A 49 -1.22 18.78 7.88
N ILE A 50 -1.18 20.06 7.47
CA ILE A 50 -0.93 21.18 8.39
C ILE A 50 -2.09 21.30 9.39
N LEU A 51 -3.33 21.24 8.91
CA LEU A 51 -4.51 21.31 9.78
C LEU A 51 -4.57 20.13 10.76
N ASP A 52 -4.21 18.93 10.31
CA ASP A 52 -4.14 17.74 11.16
C ASP A 52 -3.12 17.91 12.28
N ARG A 53 -1.93 18.45 11.99
CA ARG A 53 -0.90 18.71 13.01
C ARG A 53 -1.39 19.66 14.12
N GLU A 54 -2.28 20.61 13.78
CA GLU A 54 -2.87 21.52 14.77
C GLU A 54 -3.99 20.87 15.58
N ARG A 55 -4.74 19.96 14.97
CA ARG A 55 -5.98 19.40 15.53
C ARG A 55 -5.79 18.07 16.23
N LEU A 56 -4.78 17.30 15.86
CA LEU A 56 -4.63 15.91 16.25
C LEU A 56 -3.30 15.65 16.95
N PRO A 57 -3.28 14.76 17.96
CA PRO A 57 -2.06 14.41 18.67
C PRO A 57 -1.10 13.55 17.84
N THR A 58 -1.59 12.95 16.74
CA THR A 58 -0.81 12.11 15.83
C THR A 58 -1.23 12.37 14.39
N GLN A 59 -0.27 12.24 13.47
CA GLN A 59 -0.53 12.37 12.05
C GLN A 59 -1.32 11.17 11.54
N LEU A 60 -2.53 11.40 11.03
CA LEU A 60 -3.45 10.34 10.62
C LEU A 60 -3.49 10.12 9.11
N PHE A 61 -3.42 11.17 8.29
CA PHE A 61 -3.73 11.05 6.86
C PHE A 61 -2.51 11.30 5.97
N PHE A 62 -1.96 12.51 5.98
CA PHE A 62 -0.92 12.90 5.02
C PHE A 62 0.34 13.41 5.71
N GLY A 63 1.48 13.17 5.05
CA GLY A 63 2.77 13.73 5.43
C GLY A 63 3.13 14.99 4.66
N ILE A 64 4.13 15.72 5.14
CA ILE A 64 4.76 16.85 4.43
C ILE A 64 6.25 16.61 4.22
N THR A 65 6.92 15.96 5.17
CA THR A 65 8.38 15.73 5.10
C THR A 65 8.70 14.26 4.83
N PRO A 66 9.91 13.96 4.30
CA PRO A 66 10.35 12.56 4.14
C PRO A 66 10.28 11.75 5.43
N ASP A 67 10.58 12.33 6.59
CA ASP A 67 10.52 11.61 7.86
C ASP A 67 9.08 11.25 8.25
N GLU A 68 8.12 12.11 7.94
CA GLU A 68 6.70 11.83 8.10
C GLU A 68 6.20 10.78 7.11
N TYR A 69 6.65 10.85 5.85
CA TYR A 69 6.36 9.82 4.84
C TYR A 69 6.83 8.46 5.34
N ARG A 70 8.04 8.41 5.92
CA ARG A 70 8.61 7.19 6.46
C ARG A 70 7.82 6.66 7.65
N SER A 71 7.39 7.54 8.56
CA SER A 71 6.53 7.14 9.68
C SER A 71 5.16 6.64 9.23
N ILE A 72 4.55 7.24 8.21
CA ILE A 72 3.30 6.74 7.63
C ILE A 72 3.52 5.38 6.97
N LYS A 73 4.57 5.24 6.15
CA LYS A 73 4.91 3.99 5.46
C LYS A 73 5.24 2.86 6.44
N GLN A 74 5.92 3.15 7.56
CA GLN A 74 6.16 2.19 8.63
C GLN A 74 4.86 1.58 9.15
N ARG A 75 3.88 2.43 9.47
CA ARG A 75 2.57 1.98 9.99
C ARG A 75 1.78 1.21 8.93
N TYR A 76 1.84 1.64 7.67
CA TYR A 76 1.29 0.88 6.55
C TYR A 76 1.91 -0.52 6.43
N LEU A 77 3.23 -0.66 6.56
CA LEU A 77 3.89 -1.98 6.57
C LEU A 77 3.44 -2.85 7.76
N GLY A 78 3.14 -2.24 8.91
CA GLY A 78 2.50 -2.94 10.03
C GLY A 78 1.12 -3.51 9.65
N LEU A 79 0.31 -2.76 8.91
CA LEU A 79 -0.96 -3.24 8.37
C LEU A 79 -0.75 -4.35 7.34
N VAL A 80 0.28 -4.27 6.50
CA VAL A 80 0.66 -5.35 5.58
C VAL A 80 0.98 -6.63 6.34
N THR A 81 1.76 -6.56 7.44
CA THR A 81 2.02 -7.72 8.31
C THR A 81 0.74 -8.30 8.90
N LEU A 82 -0.19 -7.45 9.33
CA LEU A 82 -1.49 -7.91 9.87
C LEU A 82 -2.31 -8.66 8.81
N VAL A 83 -2.31 -8.16 7.56
CA VAL A 83 -2.96 -8.84 6.43
C VAL A 83 -2.27 -10.16 6.10
N ASP A 84 -0.94 -10.21 6.10
CA ASP A 84 -0.15 -11.42 5.86
C ASP A 84 -0.49 -12.52 6.89
N GLN A 85 -0.53 -12.19 8.18
CA GLN A 85 -0.95 -13.11 9.24
C GLN A 85 -2.38 -13.64 9.01
N SER A 86 -3.29 -12.77 8.55
CA SER A 86 -4.68 -13.13 8.27
C SER A 86 -4.79 -14.06 7.06
N ILE A 87 -4.01 -13.82 6.00
CA ILE A 87 -3.89 -14.71 4.83
C ILE A 87 -3.33 -16.06 5.29
N GLY A 88 -2.28 -16.08 6.11
CA GLY A 88 -1.71 -17.31 6.67
C GLY A 88 -2.73 -18.16 7.42
N ALA A 89 -3.61 -17.55 8.21
CA ALA A 89 -4.68 -18.26 8.91
C ALA A 89 -5.71 -18.89 7.96
N ILE A 90 -6.06 -18.20 6.87
CA ILE A 90 -6.96 -18.73 5.83
C ILE A 90 -6.30 -19.92 5.11
N LEU A 91 -5.04 -19.78 4.70
CA LEU A 91 -4.30 -20.85 4.02
C LEU A 91 -4.13 -22.09 4.91
N ALA A 92 -3.80 -21.90 6.19
CA ALA A 92 -3.72 -22.99 7.17
C ALA A 92 -5.07 -23.70 7.36
N CYS A 93 -6.19 -22.99 7.20
CA CYS A 93 -7.52 -23.59 7.21
C CYS A 93 -7.74 -24.51 6.00
N LEU A 94 -7.38 -24.06 4.79
CA LEU A 94 -7.46 -24.88 3.57
C LEU A 94 -6.64 -26.16 3.71
N GLU A 95 -5.43 -26.07 4.25
CA GLU A 95 -4.57 -27.22 4.48
C GLU A 95 -5.16 -28.19 5.50
N ARG A 96 -5.58 -27.69 6.68
CA ARG A 96 -6.15 -28.51 7.76
C ARG A 96 -7.37 -29.31 7.31
N PHE A 97 -8.18 -28.76 6.41
CA PHE A 97 -9.38 -29.43 5.88
C PHE A 97 -9.13 -30.21 4.58
N GLY A 98 -7.89 -30.30 4.10
CA GLY A 98 -7.56 -31.03 2.87
C GLY A 98 -8.14 -30.40 1.59
N LEU A 99 -8.42 -29.10 1.60
CA LEU A 99 -9.03 -28.38 0.48
C LEU A 99 -8.01 -27.84 -0.53
N CYS A 100 -6.71 -27.93 -0.21
CA CYS A 100 -5.63 -27.38 -1.01
C CYS A 100 -5.57 -27.93 -2.44
N ASP A 101 -6.02 -29.15 -2.68
CA ASP A 101 -5.97 -29.81 -3.99
C ASP A 101 -7.22 -29.59 -4.85
N ASP A 102 -8.20 -28.84 -4.35
CA ASP A 102 -9.44 -28.51 -5.06
C ASP A 102 -9.76 -26.99 -5.04
N THR A 103 -8.82 -26.17 -4.55
CA THR A 103 -9.00 -24.72 -4.42
C THR A 103 -7.95 -23.96 -5.23
N ILE A 104 -8.40 -23.08 -6.13
CA ILE A 104 -7.55 -22.03 -6.70
C ILE A 104 -7.48 -20.88 -5.69
N VAL A 105 -6.26 -20.43 -5.39
CA VAL A 105 -6.03 -19.27 -4.54
C VAL A 105 -5.52 -18.12 -5.41
N VAL A 106 -6.21 -16.99 -5.35
CA VAL A 106 -5.78 -15.74 -6.00
C VAL A 106 -5.61 -14.67 -4.94
N HIS A 107 -4.45 -13.98 -4.97
CA HIS A 107 -4.19 -12.82 -4.14
C HIS A 107 -3.88 -11.62 -5.03
N THR A 108 -4.63 -10.53 -4.80
CA THR A 108 -4.48 -9.26 -5.49
C THR A 108 -4.96 -8.11 -4.60
N SER A 109 -4.76 -6.88 -5.07
CA SER A 109 -5.31 -5.65 -4.47
C SER A 109 -6.06 -4.87 -5.55
N ASP A 110 -7.04 -4.04 -5.19
CA ASP A 110 -7.80 -3.20 -6.13
C ASP A 110 -6.98 -2.02 -6.66
N HIS A 111 -6.06 -1.49 -5.85
CA HIS A 111 -5.13 -0.42 -6.21
C HIS A 111 -3.93 -0.40 -5.25
N GLY A 112 -2.87 0.32 -5.63
CA GLY A 112 -1.74 0.63 -4.75
C GLY A 112 -1.98 1.86 -3.87
N ASP A 113 -0.94 2.38 -3.23
CA ASP A 113 -0.97 3.64 -2.48
C ASP A 113 0.36 4.36 -2.70
N SER A 114 0.28 5.66 -2.97
CA SER A 114 1.46 6.49 -3.26
C SER A 114 2.40 6.61 -2.05
N LEU A 115 1.90 6.57 -0.80
CA LEU A 115 2.71 6.55 0.43
C LEU A 115 3.86 7.58 0.48
N GLY A 116 3.65 8.78 -0.09
CA GLY A 116 4.64 9.85 -0.17
C GLY A 116 5.45 9.88 -1.48
N ALA A 117 5.36 8.86 -2.34
CA ALA A 117 5.90 8.89 -3.69
C ALA A 117 5.33 10.09 -4.46
N HIS A 118 6.20 10.79 -5.19
CA HIS A 118 5.87 12.06 -5.84
C HIS A 118 5.24 13.10 -4.87
N HIS A 119 5.53 13.04 -3.57
CA HIS A 119 4.88 13.86 -2.54
C HIS A 119 3.35 13.74 -2.54
N LEU A 120 2.82 12.56 -2.89
CA LEU A 120 1.38 12.28 -2.97
C LEU A 120 1.02 11.09 -2.07
N PHE A 121 -0.23 11.07 -1.63
CA PHE A 121 -0.82 9.98 -0.87
C PHE A 121 -2.08 9.43 -1.54
N GLY A 122 -2.39 8.16 -1.28
CA GLY A 122 -3.55 7.48 -1.83
C GLY A 122 -3.36 7.04 -3.28
N LYS A 123 -4.47 6.83 -3.97
CA LYS A 123 -4.54 6.08 -5.24
C LYS A 123 -5.07 6.86 -6.44
N GLU A 124 -5.40 8.14 -6.28
CA GLU A 124 -6.08 8.93 -7.30
C GLU A 124 -5.15 9.46 -8.41
N THR A 125 -4.08 8.70 -8.69
CA THR A 125 -3.07 8.98 -9.72
C THR A 125 -2.87 7.74 -10.60
N MET A 126 -2.24 7.95 -11.76
CA MET A 126 -1.82 6.86 -12.64
C MET A 126 -0.32 6.55 -12.52
N PHE A 127 0.32 6.95 -11.40
CA PHE A 127 1.69 6.52 -11.12
C PHE A 127 1.71 5.04 -10.73
N GLU A 128 2.85 4.39 -10.93
CA GLU A 128 3.01 2.95 -10.68
C GLU A 128 2.67 2.57 -9.23
N GLU A 129 3.01 3.42 -8.27
CA GLU A 129 2.74 3.20 -6.84
C GLU A 129 1.24 3.13 -6.53
N ALA A 130 0.40 3.82 -7.30
CA ALA A 130 -1.05 3.80 -7.17
C ALA A 130 -1.72 2.73 -8.05
N ALA A 131 -1.14 2.40 -9.21
CA ALA A 131 -1.77 1.54 -10.20
C ALA A 131 -1.29 0.07 -10.17
N ARG A 132 -0.02 -0.16 -9.81
CA ARG A 132 0.59 -1.50 -9.82
C ARG A 132 0.27 -2.25 -8.54
N VAL A 133 -0.29 -3.45 -8.68
CA VAL A 133 -0.74 -4.30 -7.58
C VAL A 133 -0.09 -5.69 -7.61
N PRO A 134 -0.05 -6.42 -6.49
CA PRO A 134 0.27 -7.85 -6.52
C PRO A 134 -0.78 -8.61 -7.33
N PHE A 135 -0.36 -9.64 -8.08
CA PHE A 135 -1.27 -10.56 -8.75
C PHE A 135 -0.68 -11.97 -8.74
N LEU A 136 -1.05 -12.74 -7.71
CA LEU A 136 -0.55 -14.08 -7.45
C LEU A 136 -1.68 -15.10 -7.65
N ILE A 137 -1.41 -16.17 -8.38
CA ILE A 137 -2.36 -17.26 -8.63
C ILE A 137 -1.66 -18.58 -8.30
N ARG A 138 -2.31 -19.41 -7.49
CA ARG A 138 -1.92 -20.80 -7.23
C ARG A 138 -3.07 -21.71 -7.58
N ARG A 139 -2.85 -22.67 -8.48
CA ARG A 139 -3.85 -23.66 -8.88
C ARG A 139 -3.54 -25.04 -8.26
N PRO A 140 -4.54 -25.93 -8.13
CA PRO A 140 -4.30 -27.30 -7.76
C PRO A 140 -3.28 -28.01 -8.66
N GLY A 141 -2.41 -28.83 -8.07
CA GLY A 141 -1.37 -29.57 -8.79
C GLY A 141 -0.17 -28.75 -9.28
N GLU A 142 -0.16 -27.42 -9.09
CA GLU A 142 1.01 -26.60 -9.39
C GLU A 142 2.12 -26.83 -8.35
N THR A 143 3.27 -27.31 -8.83
CA THR A 143 4.44 -27.64 -8.00
C THR A 143 5.65 -26.75 -8.31
N ARG A 144 5.52 -25.82 -9.27
CA ARG A 144 6.59 -24.91 -9.69
C ARG A 144 6.04 -23.49 -9.80
N SER A 145 6.81 -22.53 -9.31
CA SER A 145 6.50 -21.11 -9.51
C SER A 145 6.88 -20.67 -10.92
N LYS A 146 6.13 -19.69 -11.45
CA LYS A 146 6.42 -19.01 -12.70
C LYS A 146 6.16 -17.52 -12.53
N THR A 147 7.07 -16.69 -13.03
CA THR A 147 6.87 -15.24 -13.13
C THR A 147 6.42 -14.88 -14.53
N ILE A 148 5.34 -14.11 -14.64
CA ILE A 148 4.83 -13.56 -15.90
C ILE A 148 5.28 -12.10 -15.98
N GLN A 149 5.99 -11.75 -17.05
CA GLN A 149 6.55 -10.40 -17.26
C GLN A 149 5.65 -9.52 -18.14
N GLN A 150 4.71 -10.14 -18.85
CA GLN A 150 3.73 -9.45 -19.65
C GLN A 150 2.81 -8.63 -18.75
N PRO A 151 2.46 -7.38 -19.14
CA PRO A 151 1.42 -6.63 -18.45
C PRO A 151 0.11 -7.41 -18.43
N VAL A 152 -0.54 -7.40 -17.27
CA VAL A 152 -1.88 -7.93 -17.03
C VAL A 152 -2.71 -6.84 -16.33
N SER A 153 -4.02 -6.96 -16.40
CA SER A 153 -4.97 -6.02 -15.82
C SER A 153 -6.01 -6.75 -14.97
N HIS A 154 -6.66 -6.05 -14.05
CA HIS A 154 -7.77 -6.61 -13.27
C HIS A 154 -8.91 -7.15 -14.13
N ILE A 155 -9.10 -6.62 -15.35
CA ILE A 155 -10.11 -7.15 -16.27
C ILE A 155 -9.77 -8.55 -16.79
N ASP A 156 -8.53 -9.00 -16.66
CA ASP A 156 -8.12 -10.36 -17.03
C ASP A 156 -8.50 -11.40 -15.96
N PHE A 157 -8.99 -10.93 -14.80
CA PHE A 157 -9.49 -11.80 -13.73
C PHE A 157 -10.90 -12.34 -14.00
N VAL A 158 -11.73 -11.59 -14.73
CA VAL A 158 -13.16 -11.88 -14.98
C VAL A 158 -13.42 -12.65 -16.28
#